data_AF-A0A3S0CHA5-F1
#
_entry.id   AF-A0A3S0CHA5-F1
#
_cell.length_a   1.000
_cell.length_b   1.000
_cell.length_c   1.000
_cell.angle_alpha   90.00
_cell.angle_beta   90.00
_cell.angle_gamma   90.00
#
_symmetry.space_group_name_H-M   'P 1'
#
loop_
_entity.id
_entity.type
_entity.pdbx_description
1 polymer ?
#
loop_
_entity_poly.entity_id
_entity_poly.type
_entity_poly.pdbx_seq_one_letter_code
_entity_poly.pdbx_strand_id
1 'polypeptide(L)'
;MLKRISLWLSTGLFSLSILGLLVSTTLLLLVRPTAVKTWVEKSGTYSSLPHALVTEAAKKQSTEGSDAVRFDSPLVQDAAKEALSPDFLRSSTATIVDGSAQWLEGDTPTLDFSVNLQPAKQTFVDSLGKSLFERYDKLPACAPNTAPTTTDPFTIDCQPAAGVDIEAVIAEQKETLLASKDFLPENSLTASSVMGNNSAFATNSAIPAAYQASRIAPVIFALLAVISGLCIVFLSSSKRAGLRKIGWRLAITGGVALIATTLAVIGLTQTKSLSTKQSDDAMITIYKDIVAGLLNAVSQDFAKVGFLLAGITLLLGIILLFTTRGQKSKDVNASKKPSKPAPALAPAKIPAIATPTATPTGQPATPKPAPRKPRRTLIQ
;
A
#
# COMPACT_ATOMS: atom_id res chain seq x y z
N MET A 1 29.75 -24.97 25.78
CA MET A 1 28.38 -24.75 25.24
C MET A 1 28.32 -23.70 24.14
N LEU A 2 29.00 -22.55 24.29
CA LEU A 2 29.05 -21.38 23.38
C LEU A 2 28.71 -21.62 21.88
N LYS A 3 29.42 -22.52 21.18
CA LYS A 3 29.21 -22.80 19.74
C LYS A 3 27.76 -23.18 19.38
N ARG A 4 27.00 -23.84 20.26
CA ARG A 4 25.58 -24.17 20.02
C ARG A 4 24.68 -22.93 20.11
N ILE A 5 24.94 -22.04 21.08
CA ILE A 5 24.18 -20.80 21.29
C ILE A 5 24.42 -19.85 20.11
N SER A 6 25.68 -19.64 19.73
CA SER A 6 26.06 -18.81 18.59
C SER A 6 25.44 -19.32 17.28
N LEU A 7 25.50 -20.64 17.01
CA LEU A 7 24.87 -21.21 15.81
C LEU A 7 23.34 -21.05 15.82
N TRP A 8 22.68 -21.17 16.97
CA TRP A 8 21.24 -20.93 17.10
C TRP A 8 20.90 -19.45 16.80
N LEU A 9 21.65 -18.52 17.38
CA LEU A 9 21.48 -17.07 17.17
C LEU A 9 21.69 -16.69 15.69
N SER A 10 22.78 -17.14 15.05
CA SER A 10 23.01 -16.91 13.61
C SER A 10 21.92 -17.52 12.74
N THR A 11 21.36 -18.68 13.13
CA THR A 11 20.24 -19.31 12.41
C THR A 11 18.94 -18.50 12.53
N GLY A 12 18.66 -17.93 13.70
CA GLY A 12 17.55 -17.01 13.93
C GLY A 12 17.70 -15.73 13.12
N LEU A 13 18.87 -15.07 13.24
CA LEU A 13 19.20 -13.85 12.52
C LEU A 13 19.10 -14.04 11.00
N PHE A 14 19.66 -15.12 10.45
CA PHE A 14 19.52 -15.45 9.02
C PHE A 14 18.05 -15.55 8.57
N SER A 15 17.24 -16.26 9.35
CA SER A 15 15.82 -16.47 9.02
C SER A 15 15.03 -15.15 9.04
N LEU A 16 15.35 -14.28 10.01
CA LEU A 16 14.78 -12.93 10.13
C LEU A 16 15.28 -11.99 9.03
N SER A 17 16.56 -12.03 8.66
CA SER A 17 17.13 -11.22 7.58
C SER A 17 16.52 -11.55 6.23
N ILE A 18 16.33 -12.83 5.90
CA ILE A 18 15.64 -13.22 4.65
C ILE A 18 14.18 -12.75 4.66
N LEU A 19 13.47 -12.83 5.81
CA LEU A 19 12.09 -12.33 5.90
C LEU A 19 12.02 -10.81 5.76
N GLY A 20 12.92 -10.08 6.42
CA GLY A 20 13.05 -8.62 6.31
C GLY A 20 13.39 -8.18 4.89
N LEU A 21 14.29 -8.90 4.21
CA LEU A 21 14.62 -8.70 2.79
C LEU A 21 13.38 -8.87 1.90
N LEU A 22 12.61 -9.94 2.09
CA LEU A 22 11.38 -10.20 1.32
C LEU A 22 10.33 -9.10 1.52
N VAL A 23 10.05 -8.71 2.77
CA VAL A 23 9.05 -7.68 3.09
C VAL A 23 9.48 -6.31 2.56
N SER A 24 10.72 -5.89 2.82
CA SER A 24 11.23 -4.59 2.36
C SER A 24 11.35 -4.49 0.84
N THR A 25 11.79 -5.56 0.16
CA THR A 25 11.85 -5.60 -1.31
C THR A 25 10.45 -5.56 -1.93
N THR A 26 9.49 -6.30 -1.35
CA THR A 26 8.09 -6.27 -1.81
C THR A 26 7.50 -4.87 -1.65
N LEU A 27 7.67 -4.24 -0.48
CA LEU A 27 7.21 -2.87 -0.22
C LEU A 27 7.86 -1.86 -1.20
N LEU A 28 9.17 -1.92 -1.41
CA LEU A 28 9.89 -1.00 -2.31
C LEU A 28 9.54 -1.19 -3.80
N LEU A 29 9.10 -2.37 -4.21
CA LEU A 29 8.58 -2.59 -5.57
C LEU A 29 7.16 -2.05 -5.73
N LEU A 30 6.37 -2.04 -4.65
CA LEU A 30 5.00 -1.54 -4.62
C LEU A 30 4.92 0.00 -4.55
N VAL A 31 5.67 0.64 -3.65
CA VAL A 31 5.64 2.11 -3.46
C VAL A 31 6.48 2.85 -4.53
N ARG A 32 6.51 2.32 -5.77
CA ARG A 32 7.14 2.99 -6.92
C ARG A 32 6.14 3.94 -7.60
N PRO A 33 6.56 5.12 -8.06
CA PRO A 33 5.68 6.07 -8.75
C PRO A 33 4.94 5.44 -9.93
N THR A 34 5.65 4.60 -10.70
CA THR A 34 5.08 3.86 -11.83
C THR A 34 4.00 2.88 -11.41
N ALA A 35 4.18 2.15 -10.30
CA ALA A 35 3.16 1.24 -9.78
C ALA A 35 1.91 1.98 -9.31
N VAL A 36 2.09 3.09 -8.56
CA VAL A 36 0.98 3.93 -8.08
C VAL A 36 0.16 4.48 -9.25
N LYS A 37 0.80 5.09 -10.26
CA LYS A 37 0.11 5.57 -11.48
C LYS A 37 -0.64 4.45 -12.20
N THR A 38 -0.02 3.27 -12.34
CA THR A 38 -0.65 2.08 -12.92
C THR A 38 -1.85 1.59 -12.10
N TRP A 39 -1.88 1.77 -10.77
CA TRP A 39 -3.04 1.41 -9.96
C TRP A 39 -4.23 2.35 -10.16
N VAL A 40 -4.00 3.67 -10.25
CA VAL A 40 -5.07 4.66 -10.51
C VAL A 40 -5.65 4.52 -11.92
N GLU A 41 -4.83 4.05 -12.88
CA GLU A 41 -5.30 3.67 -14.20
C GLU A 41 -6.13 2.36 -14.17
N LYS A 42 -5.61 1.30 -13.53
CA LYS A 42 -6.31 0.02 -13.35
C LYS A 42 -7.61 0.10 -12.55
N SER A 43 -7.78 1.12 -11.69
CA SER A 43 -9.01 1.34 -10.93
C SER A 43 -10.13 2.00 -11.73
N GLY A 44 -9.88 2.42 -12.98
CA GLY A 44 -10.86 3.13 -13.80
C GLY A 44 -11.17 4.55 -13.28
N THR A 45 -10.34 5.09 -12.40
CA THR A 45 -10.62 6.37 -11.73
C THR A 45 -10.69 7.53 -12.73
N TYR A 46 -9.85 7.52 -13.78
CA TYR A 46 -9.86 8.57 -14.80
C TYR A 46 -11.16 8.62 -15.63
N SER A 47 -11.95 7.54 -15.69
CA SER A 47 -13.25 7.53 -16.37
C SER A 47 -14.44 7.72 -15.43
N SER A 48 -14.35 7.34 -14.16
CA SER A 48 -15.45 7.51 -13.18
C SER A 48 -15.43 8.86 -12.43
N LEU A 49 -14.24 9.41 -12.17
CA LEU A 49 -14.07 10.64 -11.38
C LEU A 49 -14.75 11.89 -11.99
N PRO A 50 -14.77 12.13 -13.32
CA PRO A 50 -15.45 13.31 -13.89
C PRO A 50 -16.94 13.31 -13.58
N HIS A 51 -17.62 12.17 -13.79
CA HIS A 51 -19.03 11.99 -13.44
C HIS A 51 -19.26 12.14 -11.93
N ALA A 52 -18.34 11.65 -11.10
CA ALA A 52 -18.42 11.76 -9.64
C ALA A 52 -18.41 13.22 -9.17
N LEU A 53 -17.40 13.99 -9.59
CA LEU A 53 -17.19 15.37 -9.18
C LEU A 53 -18.34 16.27 -9.65
N VAL A 54 -18.81 16.08 -10.88
CA VAL A 54 -19.93 16.83 -11.45
C VAL A 54 -21.26 16.52 -10.74
N THR A 55 -21.53 15.25 -10.43
CA THR A 55 -22.72 14.84 -9.67
C THR A 55 -22.72 15.44 -8.26
N GLU A 56 -21.55 15.49 -7.62
CA GLU A 56 -21.41 16.05 -6.27
C GLU A 56 -21.51 17.59 -6.26
N ALA A 57 -20.95 18.27 -7.26
CA ALA A 57 -21.10 19.73 -7.41
C ALA A 57 -22.58 20.14 -7.54
N ALA A 58 -23.35 19.43 -8.37
CA ALA A 58 -24.78 19.67 -8.56
C ALA A 58 -25.60 19.54 -7.25
N LYS A 59 -25.31 18.51 -6.44
CA LYS A 59 -25.96 18.35 -5.12
C LYS A 59 -25.62 19.48 -4.15
N LYS A 60 -24.34 19.88 -4.08
CA LYS A 60 -23.90 20.93 -3.15
C LYS A 60 -24.50 22.27 -3.52
N GLN A 61 -24.50 22.63 -4.82
CA GLN A 61 -25.20 23.82 -5.28
C GLN A 61 -26.69 23.81 -4.93
N SER A 62 -27.36 22.67 -5.07
CA SER A 62 -28.78 22.49 -4.67
C SER A 62 -29.03 22.66 -3.17
N THR A 63 -27.98 22.70 -2.35
CA THR A 63 -28.03 22.84 -0.88
C THR A 63 -27.52 24.21 -0.40
N GLU A 64 -26.51 24.77 -1.08
CA GLU A 64 -25.77 25.97 -0.65
C GLU A 64 -26.09 27.23 -1.46
N GLY A 65 -26.82 27.13 -2.59
CA GLY A 65 -27.39 28.30 -3.28
C GLY A 65 -26.38 29.21 -3.98
N SER A 66 -25.44 28.65 -4.74
CA SER A 66 -24.50 29.43 -5.57
C SER A 66 -25.12 29.80 -6.93
N ASP A 67 -25.10 31.09 -7.29
CA ASP A 67 -25.72 31.58 -8.53
C ASP A 67 -24.81 31.54 -9.77
N ALA A 68 -23.48 31.49 -9.60
CA ALA A 68 -22.53 31.82 -10.67
C ALA A 68 -22.41 30.79 -11.81
N VAL A 69 -22.52 29.48 -11.51
CA VAL A 69 -22.41 28.39 -12.50
C VAL A 69 -23.37 27.28 -12.11
N ARG A 70 -24.34 26.96 -12.99
CA ARG A 70 -25.44 26.01 -12.71
C ARG A 70 -25.10 24.56 -13.09
N PHE A 71 -24.50 23.81 -12.17
CA PHE A 71 -24.16 22.38 -12.32
C PHE A 71 -25.38 21.45 -12.38
N ASP A 72 -26.59 21.94 -12.11
CA ASP A 72 -27.83 21.23 -12.43
C ASP A 72 -28.14 21.22 -13.95
N SER A 73 -27.58 22.16 -14.72
CA SER A 73 -27.72 22.19 -16.18
C SER A 73 -26.85 21.12 -16.87
N PRO A 74 -27.40 20.29 -17.78
CA PRO A 74 -26.62 19.26 -18.46
C PRO A 74 -25.47 19.85 -19.30
N LEU A 75 -25.63 21.06 -19.85
CA LEU A 75 -24.59 21.74 -20.63
C LEU A 75 -23.34 22.02 -19.78
N VAL A 76 -23.54 22.47 -18.53
CA VAL A 76 -22.46 22.70 -17.55
C VAL A 76 -21.86 21.37 -17.12
N GLN A 77 -22.67 20.33 -16.94
CA GLN A 77 -22.19 19.01 -16.58
C GLN A 77 -21.30 18.39 -17.67
N ASP A 78 -21.68 18.52 -18.94
CA ASP A 78 -20.93 17.94 -20.06
C ASP A 78 -19.64 18.71 -20.35
N ALA A 79 -19.67 20.04 -20.31
CA ALA A 79 -18.46 20.87 -20.36
C ALA A 79 -17.48 20.55 -19.21
N ALA A 80 -18.00 20.27 -18.00
CA ALA A 80 -17.17 19.87 -16.86
C ALA A 80 -16.58 18.45 -17.02
N LYS A 81 -17.28 17.52 -17.66
CA LYS A 81 -16.75 16.18 -17.99
C LYS A 81 -15.64 16.26 -19.05
N GLU A 82 -15.79 17.13 -20.05
CA GLU A 82 -14.79 17.35 -21.10
C GLU A 82 -13.53 18.05 -20.55
N ALA A 83 -13.71 19.06 -19.69
CA ALA A 83 -12.61 19.72 -18.98
C ALA A 83 -11.82 18.78 -18.08
N LEU A 84 -12.52 17.91 -17.33
CA LEU A 84 -11.92 16.88 -16.48
C LEU A 84 -11.57 15.61 -17.26
N SER A 85 -11.08 15.75 -18.49
CA SER A 85 -10.74 14.63 -19.38
C SER A 85 -9.82 13.58 -18.72
N PRO A 86 -9.92 12.30 -19.10
CA PRO A 86 -9.06 11.25 -18.56
C PRO A 86 -7.56 11.54 -18.71
N ASP A 87 -7.14 12.23 -19.77
CA ASP A 87 -5.74 12.62 -19.99
C ASP A 87 -5.30 13.78 -19.08
N PHE A 88 -6.16 14.77 -18.84
CA PHE A 88 -5.91 15.81 -17.84
C PHE A 88 -5.77 15.19 -16.44
N LEU A 89 -6.66 14.26 -16.06
CA LEU A 89 -6.59 13.57 -14.78
C LEU A 89 -5.36 12.65 -14.66
N ARG A 90 -4.98 11.94 -15.73
CA ARG A 90 -3.76 11.11 -15.79
C ARG A 90 -2.50 11.97 -15.63
N SER A 91 -2.43 13.11 -16.33
CA SER A 91 -1.32 14.07 -16.22
C SER A 91 -1.22 14.67 -14.83
N SER A 92 -2.34 15.17 -14.29
CA SER A 92 -2.44 15.73 -12.93
C SER A 92 -2.00 14.73 -11.87
N THR A 93 -2.47 13.48 -11.97
CA THR A 93 -2.10 12.39 -11.05
C THR A 93 -0.62 12.04 -11.20
N ALA A 94 -0.07 12.05 -12.41
CA ALA A 94 1.36 11.81 -12.61
C ALA A 94 2.21 12.87 -11.89
N THR A 95 1.88 14.15 -12.02
CA THR A 95 2.54 15.27 -11.33
C THR A 95 2.45 15.15 -9.80
N ILE A 96 1.27 14.85 -9.25
CA ILE A 96 1.07 14.68 -7.81
C ILE A 96 1.88 13.49 -7.28
N VAL A 97 1.89 12.36 -8.00
CA VAL A 97 2.62 11.15 -7.60
C VAL A 97 4.13 11.35 -7.71
N ASP A 98 4.63 12.09 -8.70
CA ASP A 98 6.07 12.36 -8.85
C ASP A 98 6.59 13.38 -7.83
N GLY A 99 5.85 14.45 -7.55
CA GLY A 99 6.18 15.38 -6.45
C GLY A 99 6.14 14.70 -5.08
N SER A 100 5.17 13.80 -4.87
CA SER A 100 5.13 12.92 -3.69
C SER A 100 6.34 11.99 -3.61
N ALA A 101 6.84 11.50 -4.74
CA ALA A 101 8.00 10.63 -4.79
C ALA A 101 9.30 11.38 -4.51
N GLN A 102 9.50 12.57 -5.09
CA GLN A 102 10.65 13.43 -4.86
C GLN A 102 10.76 13.83 -3.38
N TRP A 103 9.63 14.16 -2.74
CA TRP A 103 9.58 14.43 -1.30
C TRP A 103 9.92 13.19 -0.45
N LEU A 104 9.39 12.01 -0.81
CA LEU A 104 9.70 10.76 -0.11
C LEU A 104 11.16 10.31 -0.29
N GLU A 105 11.75 10.51 -1.47
CA GLU A 105 13.17 10.28 -1.73
C GLU A 105 14.06 11.34 -1.04
N GLY A 106 13.51 12.51 -0.72
CA GLY A 106 14.17 13.63 -0.03
C GLY A 106 14.84 14.63 -0.97
N ASP A 107 14.49 14.61 -2.25
CA ASP A 107 14.94 15.58 -3.26
C ASP A 107 14.32 16.98 -3.00
N THR A 108 13.12 17.01 -2.40
CA THR A 108 12.49 18.23 -1.87
C THR A 108 12.33 18.15 -0.34
N PRO A 109 12.51 19.27 0.40
CA PRO A 109 12.36 19.28 1.87
C PRO A 109 10.89 19.20 2.33
N THR A 110 9.97 19.59 1.46
CA THR A 110 8.52 19.61 1.68
C THR A 110 7.82 18.93 0.52
N LEU A 111 6.62 18.41 0.77
CA LEU A 111 5.77 17.88 -0.29
C LEU A 111 5.30 19.04 -1.17
N ASP A 112 5.80 19.10 -2.39
CA ASP A 112 5.47 20.10 -3.39
C ASP A 112 5.01 19.42 -4.69
N PHE A 113 4.00 20.01 -5.29
CA PHE A 113 3.50 19.73 -6.64
C PHE A 113 2.63 20.92 -7.07
N SER A 114 2.60 21.20 -8.37
CA SER A 114 1.72 22.20 -8.96
C SER A 114 1.05 21.65 -10.21
N VAL A 115 -0.27 21.46 -10.16
CA VAL A 115 -1.07 21.03 -11.31
C VAL A 115 -1.73 22.25 -11.91
N ASN A 116 -1.28 22.66 -13.10
CA ASN A 116 -1.87 23.78 -13.84
C ASN A 116 -3.32 23.46 -14.25
N LEU A 117 -4.28 24.21 -13.72
CA LEU A 117 -5.71 24.08 -14.01
C LEU A 117 -6.13 24.90 -15.23
N GLN A 118 -5.30 25.84 -15.72
CA GLN A 118 -5.64 26.72 -16.84
C GLN A 118 -6.09 25.98 -18.12
N PRO A 119 -5.50 24.83 -18.52
CA PRO A 119 -6.00 24.08 -19.67
C PRO A 119 -7.41 23.53 -19.45
N ALA A 120 -7.71 23.01 -18.25
CA ALA A 120 -9.04 22.51 -17.91
C ALA A 120 -10.07 23.65 -17.81
N LYS A 121 -9.68 24.81 -17.25
CA LYS A 121 -10.50 26.04 -17.30
C LYS A 121 -10.85 26.43 -18.74
N GLN A 122 -9.86 26.46 -19.63
CA GLN A 122 -10.04 26.81 -21.03
C GLN A 122 -10.99 25.82 -21.72
N THR A 123 -10.75 24.51 -21.60
CA THR A 123 -11.63 23.47 -22.16
C THR A 123 -13.05 23.55 -21.61
N PHE A 124 -13.24 23.82 -20.31
CA PHE A 124 -14.58 24.03 -19.73
C PHE A 124 -15.29 25.20 -20.40
N VAL A 125 -14.64 26.36 -20.44
CA VAL A 125 -15.22 27.61 -20.94
C VAL A 125 -15.48 27.55 -22.46
N ASP A 126 -14.61 26.88 -23.23
CA ASP A 126 -14.81 26.68 -24.67
C ASP A 126 -15.89 25.65 -25.00
N SER A 127 -15.92 24.51 -24.30
CA SER A 127 -16.98 23.51 -24.44
C SER A 127 -18.34 24.10 -24.06
N LEU A 128 -18.41 24.82 -22.93
CA LEU A 128 -19.64 25.46 -22.48
C LEU A 128 -20.13 26.54 -23.45
N GLY A 129 -19.24 27.41 -23.92
CA GLY A 129 -19.59 28.43 -24.91
C GLY A 129 -20.08 27.83 -26.24
N LYS A 130 -19.45 26.73 -26.70
CA LYS A 130 -19.93 25.97 -27.85
C LYS A 130 -21.32 25.37 -27.60
N SER A 131 -21.53 24.74 -26.44
CA SER A 131 -22.84 24.15 -26.07
C SER A 131 -23.95 25.20 -25.94
N LEU A 132 -23.63 26.42 -25.50
CA LEU A 132 -24.56 27.54 -25.45
C LEU A 132 -24.89 28.07 -26.85
N PHE A 133 -23.90 28.24 -27.72
CA PHE A 133 -24.12 28.62 -29.13
C PHE A 133 -24.98 27.57 -29.85
N GLU A 134 -24.64 26.29 -29.70
CA GLU A 134 -25.40 25.16 -30.24
C GLU A 134 -26.80 25.03 -29.66
N ARG A 135 -27.10 25.57 -28.47
CA ARG A 135 -28.47 25.70 -27.96
C ARG A 135 -29.18 26.87 -28.63
N TYR A 136 -28.53 28.05 -28.64
CA TYR A 136 -29.11 29.30 -29.13
C TYR A 136 -29.51 29.20 -30.60
N ASP A 137 -28.66 28.64 -31.47
CA ASP A 137 -28.95 28.40 -32.89
C ASP A 137 -30.21 27.54 -33.12
N LYS A 138 -30.55 26.67 -32.17
CA LYS A 138 -31.72 25.78 -32.20
C LYS A 138 -32.97 26.40 -31.55
N LEU A 139 -32.89 27.59 -30.96
CA LEU A 139 -34.07 28.31 -30.41
C LEU A 139 -34.89 28.97 -31.54
N PRO A 140 -36.23 29.02 -31.42
CA PRO A 140 -37.06 29.75 -32.37
C PRO A 140 -36.82 31.27 -32.24
N ALA A 141 -37.07 32.02 -33.31
CA ALA A 141 -37.14 33.48 -33.25
C ALA A 141 -38.24 33.94 -32.27
N CYS A 142 -37.95 34.98 -31.48
CA CYS A 142 -38.93 35.59 -30.60
C CYS A 142 -40.12 36.16 -31.40
N ALA A 143 -41.31 36.20 -30.79
CA ALA A 143 -42.49 36.75 -31.45
C ALA A 143 -42.32 38.26 -31.75
N PRO A 144 -42.98 38.79 -32.80
CA PRO A 144 -42.89 40.21 -33.14
C PRO A 144 -43.27 41.11 -31.96
N ASN A 145 -42.37 42.04 -31.62
CA ASN A 145 -42.47 42.97 -30.49
C ASN A 145 -42.36 42.35 -29.08
N THR A 146 -41.97 41.08 -28.93
CA THR A 146 -41.56 40.52 -27.62
C THR A 146 -40.04 40.42 -27.54
N ALA A 147 -39.45 41.17 -26.60
CA ALA A 147 -38.08 40.92 -26.16
C ALA A 147 -38.03 39.68 -25.25
N PRO A 148 -36.92 38.92 -25.21
CA PRO A 148 -36.76 37.85 -24.22
C PRO A 148 -36.76 38.44 -22.80
N THR A 149 -37.29 37.68 -21.84
CA THR A 149 -37.37 38.06 -20.41
C THR A 149 -36.02 38.08 -19.70
N THR A 150 -34.99 37.54 -20.34
CA THR A 150 -33.63 37.36 -19.82
C THR A 150 -32.64 37.43 -20.97
N THR A 151 -31.47 38.03 -20.73
CA THR A 151 -30.33 38.04 -21.66
C THR A 151 -29.29 36.97 -21.32
N ASP A 152 -29.51 36.20 -20.25
CA ASP A 152 -28.61 35.12 -19.84
C ASP A 152 -28.69 33.92 -20.82
N PRO A 153 -27.57 33.48 -21.43
CA PRO A 153 -27.56 32.36 -22.36
C PRO A 153 -27.94 31.00 -21.72
N PHE A 154 -27.89 30.87 -20.39
CA PHE A 154 -28.40 29.70 -19.68
C PHE A 154 -29.94 29.67 -19.58
N THR A 155 -30.63 30.82 -19.59
CA THR A 155 -32.09 30.90 -19.41
C THR A 155 -32.89 31.46 -20.59
N ILE A 156 -32.24 31.99 -21.64
CA ILE A 156 -32.94 32.52 -22.82
C ILE A 156 -33.76 31.45 -23.58
N ASP A 157 -34.99 31.80 -23.97
CA ASP A 157 -35.98 30.89 -24.60
C ASP A 157 -36.18 31.11 -26.12
N CYS A 158 -35.76 32.25 -26.66
CA CYS A 158 -35.95 32.60 -28.08
C CYS A 158 -34.85 33.53 -28.60
N GLN A 159 -34.59 33.51 -29.92
CA GLN A 159 -33.64 34.40 -30.58
C GLN A 159 -34.25 35.80 -30.78
N PRO A 160 -33.67 36.89 -30.25
CA PRO A 160 -34.15 38.26 -30.50
C PRO A 160 -34.14 38.63 -31.98
N ALA A 161 -35.10 39.45 -32.39
CA ALA A 161 -35.34 39.81 -33.80
C ALA A 161 -34.29 40.81 -34.36
N ALA A 162 -33.12 40.26 -34.73
CA ALA A 162 -31.96 40.90 -35.35
C ALA A 162 -31.18 41.90 -34.48
N GLY A 163 -29.86 41.99 -34.73
CA GLY A 163 -28.97 43.01 -34.19
C GLY A 163 -28.20 42.66 -32.91
N VAL A 164 -28.45 41.51 -32.28
CA VAL A 164 -27.65 40.99 -31.14
C VAL A 164 -26.60 40.02 -31.66
N ASP A 165 -25.32 40.34 -31.43
CA ASP A 165 -24.21 39.42 -31.65
C ASP A 165 -24.08 38.46 -30.47
N ILE A 166 -24.54 37.22 -30.65
CA ILE A 166 -24.46 36.18 -29.62
C ILE A 166 -23.04 35.65 -29.42
N GLU A 167 -22.16 35.75 -30.44
CA GLU A 167 -20.76 35.34 -30.31
C GLU A 167 -20.01 36.30 -29.38
N ALA A 168 -20.28 37.61 -29.50
CA ALA A 168 -19.77 38.62 -28.58
C ALA A 168 -20.25 38.41 -27.13
N VAL A 169 -21.55 38.16 -26.92
CA VAL A 169 -22.11 37.89 -25.58
C VAL A 169 -21.53 36.62 -24.96
N ILE A 170 -21.36 35.55 -25.77
CA ILE A 170 -20.71 34.33 -25.30
C ILE A 170 -19.22 34.59 -25.00
N ALA A 171 -18.51 35.39 -25.81
CA ALA A 171 -17.11 35.74 -25.56
C ALA A 171 -16.92 36.55 -24.27
N GLU A 172 -17.77 37.54 -24.00
CA GLU A 172 -17.76 38.32 -22.74
C GLU A 172 -18.00 37.41 -21.53
N GLN A 173 -18.95 36.47 -21.64
CA GLN A 173 -19.21 35.49 -20.59
C GLN A 173 -18.05 34.49 -20.42
N LYS A 174 -17.35 34.12 -21.50
CA LYS A 174 -16.13 33.30 -21.44
C LYS A 174 -15.01 34.03 -20.69
N GLU A 175 -14.72 35.27 -21.04
CA GLU A 175 -13.69 36.07 -20.35
C GLU A 175 -14.05 36.29 -18.88
N THR A 176 -15.32 36.56 -18.59
CA THR A 176 -15.83 36.71 -17.22
C THR A 176 -15.64 35.42 -16.41
N LEU A 177 -15.97 34.24 -16.95
CA LEU A 177 -15.73 32.96 -16.27
C LEU A 177 -14.24 32.68 -16.04
N LEU A 178 -13.36 32.98 -17.02
CA LEU A 178 -11.91 32.81 -16.90
C LEU A 178 -11.28 33.76 -15.89
N ALA A 179 -11.80 34.98 -15.76
CA ALA A 179 -11.34 36.01 -14.82
C ALA A 179 -11.99 35.93 -13.43
N SER A 180 -13.13 35.25 -13.31
CA SER A 180 -13.87 35.13 -12.04
C SER A 180 -13.04 34.39 -10.99
N LYS A 181 -13.11 34.87 -9.74
CA LYS A 181 -12.46 34.20 -8.59
C LYS A 181 -13.34 33.10 -8.02
N ASP A 182 -14.64 33.15 -8.27
CA ASP A 182 -15.61 32.18 -7.78
C ASP A 182 -15.51 30.85 -8.57
N PHE A 183 -15.12 30.90 -9.85
CA PHE A 183 -14.80 29.71 -10.63
C PHE A 183 -13.30 29.35 -10.56
N LEU A 184 -12.96 28.50 -9.58
CA LEU A 184 -11.60 27.99 -9.32
C LEU A 184 -10.58 29.16 -9.09
N PRO A 185 -10.53 29.76 -7.89
CA PRO A 185 -9.74 30.97 -7.61
C PRO A 185 -8.22 30.83 -7.87
N GLU A 186 -7.68 29.61 -7.79
CA GLU A 186 -6.29 29.31 -8.12
C GLU A 186 -6.19 28.68 -9.52
N ASN A 187 -5.33 29.21 -10.39
CA ASN A 187 -5.03 28.59 -11.69
C ASN A 187 -4.10 27.37 -11.57
N SER A 188 -3.65 27.02 -10.35
CA SER A 188 -2.78 25.89 -10.06
C SER A 188 -3.18 25.21 -8.76
N LEU A 189 -3.50 23.91 -8.80
CA LEU A 189 -3.74 23.13 -7.60
C LEU A 189 -2.39 22.72 -6.97
N THR A 190 -2.14 23.15 -5.73
CA THR A 190 -0.86 22.96 -5.03
C THR A 190 -0.97 21.99 -3.87
N ALA A 191 0.16 21.45 -3.41
CA ALA A 191 0.22 20.64 -2.19
C ALA A 191 -0.38 21.38 -0.96
N SER A 192 -0.13 22.69 -0.86
CA SER A 192 -0.71 23.56 0.17
C SER A 192 -2.23 23.74 0.06
N SER A 193 -2.79 23.93 -1.14
CA SER A 193 -4.24 24.08 -1.30
C SER A 193 -5.03 22.76 -1.25
N VAL A 194 -4.38 21.61 -1.51
CA VAL A 194 -5.01 20.27 -1.35
C VAL A 194 -5.02 19.79 0.10
N MET A 195 -3.88 19.90 0.81
CA MET A 195 -3.75 19.32 2.16
C MET A 195 -3.92 20.34 3.29
N GLY A 196 -3.79 21.63 2.99
CA GLY A 196 -3.75 22.70 3.98
C GLY A 196 -2.38 22.80 4.68
N ASN A 197 -2.00 24.02 5.05
CA ASN A 197 -0.70 24.35 5.66
C ASN A 197 -0.41 23.59 6.97
N ASN A 198 -1.44 23.07 7.65
CA ASN A 198 -1.34 22.37 8.93
C ASN A 198 -1.50 20.84 8.81
N SER A 199 -1.36 20.24 7.62
CA SER A 199 -1.50 18.79 7.49
C SER A 199 -0.41 18.04 8.27
N ALA A 200 -0.81 17.04 9.06
CA ALA A 200 0.08 16.15 9.80
C ALA A 200 0.92 15.23 8.89
N PHE A 201 0.70 15.26 7.58
CA PHE A 201 1.51 14.58 6.57
C PHE A 201 2.65 15.48 6.08
N ALA A 202 2.36 16.68 5.56
CA ALA A 202 3.40 17.57 5.02
C ALA A 202 4.37 18.10 6.08
N THR A 203 3.92 18.22 7.34
CA THR A 203 4.74 18.67 8.48
C THR A 203 5.61 17.55 9.11
N ASN A 204 5.39 16.29 8.74
CA ASN A 204 6.03 15.15 9.42
C ASN A 204 7.27 14.64 8.66
N SER A 205 8.43 15.23 8.99
CA SER A 205 9.74 14.87 8.44
C SER A 205 10.19 13.41 8.70
N ALA A 206 9.52 12.68 9.61
CA ALA A 206 9.78 11.25 9.78
C ALA A 206 9.28 10.39 8.61
N ILE A 207 8.37 10.90 7.76
CA ILE A 207 7.81 10.15 6.63
C ILE A 207 8.86 9.93 5.52
N PRO A 208 9.54 10.95 4.95
CA PRO A 208 10.67 10.75 4.05
C PRO A 208 11.80 9.93 4.69
N ALA A 209 12.15 10.20 5.95
CA ALA A 209 13.21 9.46 6.64
C ALA A 209 12.88 7.95 6.77
N ALA A 210 11.63 7.58 7.03
CA ALA A 210 11.18 6.19 7.04
C ALA A 210 11.18 5.57 5.64
N TYR A 211 10.82 6.32 4.59
CA TYR A 211 10.91 5.85 3.20
C TYR A 211 12.37 5.60 2.77
N GLN A 212 13.27 6.55 3.01
CA GLN A 212 14.71 6.42 2.77
C GLN A 212 15.30 5.23 3.56
N ALA A 213 14.93 5.04 4.82
CA ALA A 213 15.32 3.87 5.59
C ALA A 213 14.81 2.56 4.95
N SER A 214 13.56 2.55 4.44
CA SER A 214 13.01 1.41 3.70
C SER A 214 13.72 1.15 2.37
N ARG A 215 14.30 2.18 1.73
CA ARG A 215 15.13 2.07 0.51
C ARG A 215 16.46 1.37 0.76
N ILE A 216 17.07 1.60 1.93
CA ILE A 216 18.35 1.00 2.32
C ILE A 216 18.15 -0.37 3.00
N ALA A 217 16.99 -0.62 3.62
CA ALA A 217 16.68 -1.85 4.35
C ALA A 217 16.92 -3.16 3.56
N PRO A 218 16.55 -3.31 2.26
CA PRO A 218 16.88 -4.50 1.48
C PRO A 218 18.39 -4.79 1.44
N VAL A 219 19.23 -3.76 1.29
CA VAL A 219 20.69 -3.90 1.23
C VAL A 219 21.23 -4.36 2.59
N ILE A 220 20.75 -3.76 3.68
CA ILE A 220 21.12 -4.15 5.05
C ILE A 220 20.70 -5.60 5.32
N PHE A 221 19.47 -5.99 5.00
CA PHE A 221 18.96 -7.34 5.22
C PHE A 221 19.67 -8.38 4.33
N ALA A 222 20.01 -8.05 3.08
CA ALA A 222 20.81 -8.92 2.22
C ALA A 222 22.22 -9.14 2.79
N LEU A 223 22.89 -8.08 3.23
CA LEU A 223 24.22 -8.16 3.84
C LEU A 223 24.21 -8.95 5.15
N LEU A 224 23.21 -8.73 6.01
CA LEU A 224 23.00 -9.52 7.23
C LEU A 224 22.72 -10.99 6.93
N ALA A 225 21.94 -11.30 5.89
CA ALA A 225 21.68 -12.68 5.44
C ALA A 225 22.95 -13.36 4.91
N VAL A 226 23.80 -12.65 4.15
CA VAL A 226 25.09 -13.20 3.68
C VAL A 226 26.03 -13.46 4.86
N ILE A 227 26.23 -12.51 5.77
CA ILE A 227 27.12 -12.67 6.92
C ILE A 227 26.64 -13.78 7.86
N SER A 228 25.35 -13.80 8.21
CA SER A 228 24.79 -14.85 9.06
C SER A 228 24.81 -16.23 8.38
N GLY A 229 24.60 -16.30 7.06
CA GLY A 229 24.78 -17.50 6.25
C GLY A 229 26.22 -18.04 6.29
N LEU A 230 27.22 -17.17 6.10
CA LEU A 230 28.64 -17.53 6.22
C LEU A 230 28.96 -18.06 7.62
N CYS A 231 28.49 -17.38 8.68
CA CYS A 231 28.63 -17.85 10.06
C CYS A 231 28.02 -19.25 10.28
N ILE A 232 26.85 -19.55 9.69
CA ILE A 232 26.24 -20.88 9.76
C ILE A 232 27.12 -21.94 9.05
N VAL A 233 27.77 -21.61 7.94
CA VAL A 233 28.69 -22.52 7.24
C VAL A 233 29.97 -22.77 8.04
N PHE A 234 30.58 -21.72 8.61
CA PHE A 234 31.85 -21.83 9.35
C PHE A 234 31.70 -22.44 10.76
N LEU A 235 30.59 -22.20 11.46
CA LEU A 235 30.34 -22.82 12.79
C LEU A 235 29.75 -24.23 12.70
N SER A 236 29.36 -24.70 11.52
CA SER A 236 28.88 -26.07 11.31
C SER A 236 30.02 -27.08 11.35
N SER A 237 29.75 -28.28 11.89
CA SER A 237 30.72 -29.40 11.89
C SER A 237 31.08 -29.91 10.50
N SER A 238 30.29 -29.56 9.47
CA SER A 238 30.69 -29.69 8.07
C SER A 238 29.99 -28.63 7.20
N LYS A 239 30.64 -28.23 6.10
CA LYS A 239 30.08 -27.29 5.11
C LYS A 239 28.73 -27.76 4.57
N ARG A 240 28.59 -29.06 4.27
CA ARG A 240 27.32 -29.68 3.84
C ARG A 240 26.20 -29.57 4.89
N ALA A 241 26.51 -29.78 6.17
CA ALA A 241 25.53 -29.60 7.25
C ALA A 241 25.15 -28.13 7.49
N GLY A 242 26.03 -27.18 7.15
CA GLY A 242 25.72 -25.74 7.15
C GLY A 242 24.75 -25.39 6.01
N LEU A 243 25.11 -25.76 4.77
CA LEU A 243 24.27 -25.59 3.58
C LEU A 243 22.88 -26.23 3.73
N ARG A 244 22.79 -27.43 4.30
CA ARG A 244 21.49 -28.09 4.56
C ARG A 244 20.62 -27.34 5.58
N LYS A 245 21.21 -26.69 6.59
CA LYS A 245 20.49 -25.81 7.53
C LYS A 245 19.99 -24.54 6.84
N ILE A 246 20.82 -23.94 5.97
CA ILE A 246 20.45 -22.76 5.18
C ILE A 246 19.28 -23.10 4.24
N GLY A 247 19.36 -24.20 3.47
CA GLY A 247 18.27 -24.66 2.62
C GLY A 247 16.97 -24.91 3.39
N TRP A 248 17.05 -25.53 4.56
CA TRP A 248 15.89 -25.74 5.45
C TRP A 248 15.27 -24.42 5.93
N ARG A 249 16.09 -23.41 6.26
CA ARG A 249 15.58 -22.08 6.66
C ARG A 249 15.01 -21.28 5.50
N LEU A 250 15.65 -21.31 4.32
CA LEU A 250 15.09 -20.69 3.11
C LEU A 250 13.75 -21.30 2.73
N ALA A 251 13.61 -22.63 2.81
CA ALA A 251 12.35 -23.30 2.54
C ALA A 251 11.25 -22.92 3.55
N ILE A 252 11.58 -22.85 4.86
CA ILE A 252 10.62 -22.39 5.88
C ILE A 252 10.26 -20.91 5.69
N THR A 253 11.23 -20.01 5.54
CA THR A 253 10.96 -18.58 5.38
C THR A 253 10.20 -18.28 4.09
N GLY A 254 10.50 -18.97 2.97
CA GLY A 254 9.71 -18.90 1.74
C GLY A 254 8.27 -19.38 1.93
N GLY A 255 8.07 -20.53 2.57
CA GLY A 255 6.72 -21.03 2.90
C GLY A 255 5.92 -20.09 3.81
N VAL A 256 6.55 -19.54 4.86
CA VAL A 256 5.94 -18.55 5.75
C VAL A 256 5.63 -17.24 5.01
N ALA A 257 6.51 -16.79 4.11
CA ALA A 257 6.27 -15.59 3.29
C ALA A 257 5.12 -15.79 2.28
N LEU A 258 4.95 -16.98 1.70
CA LEU A 258 3.78 -17.31 0.88
C LEU A 258 2.48 -17.22 1.70
N ILE A 259 2.46 -17.77 2.92
CA ILE A 259 1.29 -17.71 3.82
C ILE A 259 1.02 -16.27 4.30
N ALA A 260 2.06 -15.48 4.59
CA ALA A 260 1.91 -14.07 4.91
C ALA A 260 1.35 -13.28 3.71
N THR A 261 1.76 -13.63 2.48
CA THR A 261 1.25 -13.01 1.24
C THR A 261 -0.21 -13.36 1.01
N THR A 262 -0.64 -14.61 1.16
CA THR A 262 -2.07 -14.97 1.04
C THR A 262 -2.92 -14.27 2.10
N LEU A 263 -2.47 -14.23 3.36
CA LEU A 263 -3.19 -13.54 4.44
C LEU A 263 -3.29 -12.02 4.21
N ALA A 264 -2.23 -11.37 3.71
CA ALA A 264 -2.26 -9.95 3.38
C ALA A 264 -3.23 -9.65 2.22
N VAL A 265 -3.23 -10.46 1.16
CA VAL A 265 -4.18 -10.34 0.04
C VAL A 265 -5.61 -10.56 0.52
N ILE A 266 -5.87 -11.59 1.34
CA ILE A 266 -7.19 -11.83 1.94
C ILE A 266 -7.62 -10.62 2.78
N GLY A 267 -6.74 -10.06 3.61
CA GLY A 267 -7.00 -8.85 4.40
C GLY A 267 -7.41 -7.65 3.53
N LEU A 268 -6.67 -7.39 2.44
CA LEU A 268 -7.00 -6.33 1.47
C LEU A 268 -8.34 -6.56 0.75
N THR A 269 -8.73 -7.82 0.50
CA THR A 269 -10.07 -8.12 -0.04
C THR A 269 -11.18 -8.01 1.02
N GLN A 270 -10.88 -8.25 2.29
CA GLN A 270 -11.84 -8.10 3.39
C GLN A 270 -12.10 -6.62 3.70
N THR A 271 -11.08 -5.75 3.73
CA THR A 271 -11.29 -4.30 3.94
C THR A 271 -12.16 -3.68 2.85
N LYS A 272 -12.03 -4.12 1.59
CA LYS A 272 -12.97 -3.78 0.50
C LYS A 272 -14.42 -4.14 0.87
N SER A 273 -14.66 -5.33 1.40
CA SER A 273 -16.02 -5.79 1.80
C SER A 273 -16.59 -5.14 3.07
N LEU A 274 -15.74 -4.47 3.86
CA LEU A 274 -16.16 -3.63 4.99
C LEU A 274 -16.49 -2.21 4.50
N SER A 275 -15.61 -1.63 3.67
CA SER A 275 -15.81 -0.32 3.04
C SER A 275 -17.13 -0.24 2.26
N THR A 276 -17.48 -1.28 1.50
CA THR A 276 -18.74 -1.30 0.74
C THR A 276 -20.01 -1.28 1.61
N LYS A 277 -19.94 -1.64 2.90
CA LYS A 277 -21.09 -1.76 3.81
C LYS A 277 -21.40 -0.52 4.65
N GLN A 278 -20.55 0.51 4.66
CA GLN A 278 -20.55 1.49 5.76
C GLN A 278 -21.48 2.72 5.57
N SER A 279 -22.11 2.92 4.41
CA SER A 279 -23.17 3.91 4.19
C SER A 279 -23.82 3.70 2.82
N ASP A 280 -25.10 4.03 2.66
CA ASP A 280 -25.80 4.03 1.35
C ASP A 280 -25.78 5.41 0.64
N ASP A 281 -25.10 6.41 1.22
CA ASP A 281 -24.91 7.71 0.58
C ASP A 281 -24.15 7.59 -0.75
N ALA A 282 -24.74 8.13 -1.82
CA ALA A 282 -24.21 8.08 -3.17
C ALA A 282 -22.82 8.72 -3.33
N MET A 283 -22.44 9.71 -2.49
CA MET A 283 -21.06 10.24 -2.49
C MET A 283 -20.07 9.13 -2.08
N ILE A 284 -20.43 8.38 -1.04
CA ILE A 284 -19.61 7.29 -0.49
C ILE A 284 -19.61 6.10 -1.47
N THR A 285 -20.68 5.88 -2.24
CA THR A 285 -20.72 4.86 -3.32
C THR A 285 -19.63 5.05 -4.38
N ILE A 286 -19.45 6.26 -4.92
CA ILE A 286 -18.43 6.44 -5.97
C ILE A 286 -17.00 6.41 -5.39
N TYR A 287 -16.82 6.92 -4.17
CA TYR A 287 -15.56 6.78 -3.43
C TYR A 287 -15.22 5.30 -3.13
N LYS A 288 -16.21 4.49 -2.69
CA LYS A 288 -16.07 3.05 -2.50
C LYS A 288 -15.60 2.39 -3.80
N ASP A 289 -16.19 2.69 -4.95
CA ASP A 289 -15.83 2.04 -6.22
C ASP A 289 -14.41 2.38 -6.67
N ILE A 290 -14.00 3.65 -6.56
CA ILE A 290 -12.63 4.09 -6.83
C ILE A 290 -11.63 3.37 -5.89
N VAL A 291 -11.90 3.35 -4.58
CA VAL A 291 -11.06 2.67 -3.59
C VAL A 291 -11.08 1.15 -3.78
N ALA A 292 -12.20 0.56 -4.17
CA ALA A 292 -12.37 -0.87 -4.43
C ALA A 292 -11.68 -1.33 -5.72
N GLY A 293 -11.54 -0.44 -6.71
CA GLY A 293 -10.69 -0.62 -7.88
C GLY A 293 -9.20 -0.52 -7.51
N LEU A 294 -8.84 0.50 -6.74
CA LEU A 294 -7.45 0.75 -6.32
C LEU A 294 -6.91 -0.38 -5.43
N LEU A 295 -7.67 -0.79 -4.40
CA LEU A 295 -7.33 -1.94 -3.54
C LEU A 295 -7.24 -3.25 -4.33
N ASN A 296 -8.02 -3.42 -5.40
CA ASN A 296 -7.92 -4.58 -6.29
C ASN A 296 -6.64 -4.53 -7.13
N ALA A 297 -6.26 -3.38 -7.70
CA ALA A 297 -5.01 -3.21 -8.42
C ALA A 297 -3.78 -3.43 -7.52
N VAL A 298 -3.78 -2.81 -6.33
CA VAL A 298 -2.75 -2.97 -5.28
C VAL A 298 -2.63 -4.43 -4.85
N SER A 299 -3.73 -5.10 -4.49
CA SER A 299 -3.69 -6.49 -4.00
C SER A 299 -3.28 -7.49 -5.09
N GLN A 300 -3.66 -7.27 -6.35
CA GLN A 300 -3.18 -8.09 -7.47
C GLN A 300 -1.68 -7.96 -7.70
N ASP A 301 -1.13 -6.75 -7.66
CA ASP A 301 0.30 -6.55 -7.91
C ASP A 301 1.14 -6.93 -6.66
N PHE A 302 0.62 -6.73 -5.44
CA PHE A 302 1.14 -7.30 -4.19
C PHE A 302 1.22 -8.83 -4.26
N ALA A 303 0.14 -9.49 -4.70
CA ALA A 303 0.11 -10.94 -4.87
C ALA A 303 1.20 -11.41 -5.85
N LYS A 304 1.29 -10.79 -7.04
CA LYS A 304 2.29 -11.14 -8.06
C LYS A 304 3.72 -11.02 -7.53
N VAL A 305 4.08 -9.88 -6.93
CA VAL A 305 5.44 -9.63 -6.42
C VAL A 305 5.76 -10.53 -5.21
N GLY A 306 4.84 -10.63 -4.25
CA GLY A 306 5.01 -11.46 -3.05
C GLY A 306 5.16 -12.94 -3.36
N PHE A 307 4.28 -13.50 -4.22
CA PHE A 307 4.38 -14.90 -4.64
C PHE A 307 5.64 -15.18 -5.47
N LEU A 308 6.07 -14.26 -6.33
CA LEU A 308 7.32 -14.39 -7.09
C LEU A 308 8.54 -14.50 -6.16
N LEU A 309 8.71 -13.52 -5.26
CA LEU A 309 9.88 -13.44 -4.37
C LEU A 309 9.91 -14.58 -3.33
N ALA A 310 8.76 -14.89 -2.72
CA ALA A 310 8.65 -15.99 -1.76
C ALA A 310 8.78 -17.36 -2.45
N GLY A 311 8.26 -17.51 -3.67
CA GLY A 311 8.39 -18.71 -4.50
C GLY A 311 9.84 -18.99 -4.91
N ILE A 312 10.57 -17.97 -5.38
CA ILE A 312 12.01 -18.07 -5.68
C ILE A 312 12.79 -18.49 -4.42
N THR A 313 12.49 -17.88 -3.27
CA THR A 313 13.14 -18.21 -1.99
C THR A 313 12.88 -19.65 -1.55
N LEU A 314 11.64 -20.12 -1.69
CA LEU A 314 11.25 -21.50 -1.42
C LEU A 314 11.99 -22.48 -2.34
N LEU A 315 12.02 -22.22 -3.65
CA LEU A 315 12.72 -23.05 -4.64
C LEU A 315 14.23 -23.13 -4.39
N LEU A 316 14.89 -22.01 -4.08
CA LEU A 316 16.31 -21.99 -3.70
C LEU A 316 16.56 -22.83 -2.44
N GLY A 317 15.68 -22.75 -1.43
CA GLY A 317 15.74 -23.59 -0.24
C GLY A 317 15.62 -25.09 -0.57
N ILE A 318 14.68 -25.45 -1.44
CA ILE A 318 14.45 -26.83 -1.90
C ILE A 318 15.66 -27.36 -2.68
N ILE A 319 16.23 -26.59 -3.61
CA ILE A 319 17.42 -26.96 -4.39
C ILE A 319 18.63 -27.22 -3.48
N LEU A 320 18.85 -26.37 -2.46
CA LEU A 320 19.89 -26.57 -1.46
C LEU A 320 19.64 -27.81 -0.57
N LEU A 321 18.38 -28.17 -0.31
CA LEU A 321 18.03 -29.40 0.41
C LEU A 321 18.24 -30.67 -0.43
N PHE A 322 18.00 -30.63 -1.74
CA PHE A 322 18.25 -31.78 -2.63
C PHE A 322 19.74 -32.00 -2.89
N THR A 323 20.47 -30.95 -3.27
CA THR A 323 21.92 -31.03 -3.54
C THR A 323 22.73 -31.51 -2.33
N THR A 324 22.31 -31.17 -1.10
CA THR A 324 22.97 -31.65 0.13
C THR A 324 22.54 -33.05 0.58
N ARG A 325 21.63 -33.73 -0.14
CA ARG A 325 21.04 -35.02 0.27
C ARG A 325 21.79 -36.26 -0.26
N GLY A 326 22.53 -36.13 -1.37
CA GLY A 326 23.04 -37.27 -2.14
C GLY A 326 24.25 -38.01 -1.58
N GLN A 327 25.19 -37.32 -0.93
CA GLN A 327 26.45 -37.93 -0.48
C GLN A 327 26.33 -38.55 0.93
N LYS A 328 25.77 -39.77 1.00
CA LYS A 328 26.16 -40.74 2.05
C LYS A 328 27.67 -40.99 1.90
N SER A 329 28.46 -40.72 2.94
CA SER A 329 29.88 -41.10 2.95
C SER A 329 30.03 -42.61 2.78
N LYS A 330 30.88 -43.04 1.83
CA LYS A 330 31.25 -44.46 1.64
C LYS A 330 32.31 -44.92 2.65
N ASP A 331 32.75 -44.00 3.52
CA ASP A 331 34.09 -43.98 4.12
C ASP A 331 34.18 -44.65 5.51
N VAL A 332 33.24 -45.56 5.84
CA VAL A 332 33.14 -46.19 7.18
C VAL A 332 33.22 -47.73 7.14
N ASN A 333 33.36 -48.34 5.95
CA ASN A 333 33.68 -49.76 5.80
C ASN A 333 35.16 -50.04 5.45
N ALA A 334 35.96 -49.01 5.22
CA ALA A 334 37.41 -49.15 5.13
C ALA A 334 38.02 -49.15 6.55
N SER A 335 38.85 -50.16 6.86
CA SER A 335 39.61 -50.26 8.11
C SER A 335 38.83 -50.48 9.43
N LYS A 336 37.85 -51.39 9.42
CA LYS A 336 37.79 -52.38 10.53
C LYS A 336 38.86 -53.45 10.30
N LYS A 337 40.14 -53.08 10.47
CA LYS A 337 41.22 -54.07 10.56
C LYS A 337 41.03 -54.81 11.89
N PRO A 338 40.85 -56.14 11.92
CA PRO A 338 40.52 -56.85 13.16
C PRO A 338 41.67 -56.71 14.16
N SER A 339 41.37 -56.19 15.35
CA SER A 339 42.34 -56.19 16.45
C SER A 339 42.61 -57.62 16.88
N LYS A 340 43.88 -57.97 17.06
CA LYS A 340 44.32 -59.30 17.48
C LYS A 340 43.74 -59.60 18.88
N PRO A 341 43.20 -60.81 19.14
CA PRO A 341 42.69 -61.15 20.47
C PRO A 341 43.77 -61.01 21.55
N ALA A 342 43.43 -60.35 22.66
CA ALA A 342 44.26 -60.33 23.85
C ALA A 342 44.05 -61.63 24.65
N PRO A 343 45.09 -62.19 25.32
CA PRO A 343 44.94 -63.38 26.16
C PRO A 343 43.97 -63.15 27.33
N ALA A 344 43.24 -64.20 27.72
CA ALA A 344 42.35 -64.15 28.87
C ALA A 344 43.14 -64.08 30.19
N LEU A 345 42.75 -63.19 31.09
CA LEU A 345 43.21 -63.14 32.48
C LEU A 345 42.16 -63.76 33.41
N ALA A 346 42.64 -64.39 34.48
CA ALA A 346 41.84 -65.29 35.33
C ALA A 346 40.81 -64.58 36.23
N PRO A 347 39.72 -65.26 36.64
CA PRO A 347 38.71 -64.69 37.52
C PRO A 347 39.20 -64.50 38.95
N ALA A 348 39.02 -63.30 39.51
CA ALA A 348 39.26 -63.01 40.93
C ALA A 348 38.05 -63.37 41.80
N LYS A 349 38.31 -63.80 43.05
CA LYS A 349 37.27 -64.25 44.00
C LYS A 349 36.40 -63.11 44.54
N ILE A 350 35.13 -63.44 44.82
CA ILE A 350 34.16 -62.62 45.55
C ILE A 350 34.27 -62.90 47.07
N PRO A 351 34.42 -61.89 47.93
CA PRO A 351 34.09 -61.96 49.36
C PRO A 351 32.62 -61.54 49.62
N ALA A 352 32.04 -61.96 50.75
CA ALA A 352 30.59 -61.94 50.96
C ALA A 352 30.09 -60.94 52.02
N ILE A 353 28.90 -60.38 51.75
CA ILE A 353 27.76 -60.07 52.65
C ILE A 353 28.03 -59.39 54.01
N ALA A 354 27.37 -58.23 54.21
CA ALA A 354 26.84 -57.80 55.51
C ALA A 354 25.52 -57.01 55.33
N THR A 355 24.58 -57.20 56.25
CA THR A 355 23.22 -56.60 56.32
C THR A 355 22.73 -56.70 57.78
N PRO A 356 21.60 -56.10 58.19
CA PRO A 356 20.95 -54.84 57.76
C PRO A 356 20.74 -53.90 58.98
N THR A 357 20.09 -52.72 58.83
CA THR A 357 19.49 -51.98 59.97
C THR A 357 18.29 -51.13 59.54
N ALA A 358 17.21 -51.18 60.33
CA ALA A 358 16.06 -50.27 60.37
C ALA A 358 15.92 -49.77 61.85
N THR A 359 15.10 -48.81 62.29
CA THR A 359 13.82 -48.19 61.82
C THR A 359 13.73 -46.79 62.51
N PRO A 360 12.61 -46.27 63.07
CA PRO A 360 11.31 -45.84 62.51
C PRO A 360 10.99 -44.32 62.76
N THR A 361 9.75 -43.90 62.40
CA THR A 361 8.99 -42.69 62.89
C THR A 361 9.50 -41.27 62.56
N GLY A 362 8.66 -40.24 62.36
CA GLY A 362 7.18 -40.20 62.39
C GLY A 362 6.56 -38.86 61.88
N GLN A 363 5.23 -38.82 61.77
CA GLN A 363 4.37 -37.66 61.37
C GLN A 363 4.11 -36.69 62.57
N PRO A 364 3.56 -35.45 62.41
CA PRO A 364 2.28 -35.10 61.74
C PRO A 364 2.28 -33.74 60.96
N ALA A 365 1.13 -33.06 60.80
CA ALA A 365 0.90 -31.99 59.80
C ALA A 365 -0.02 -30.82 60.26
N THR A 366 -0.14 -29.79 59.39
CA THR A 366 -1.12 -28.64 59.40
C THR A 366 -0.93 -27.56 60.49
N PRO A 367 -1.46 -26.30 60.37
CA PRO A 367 -2.54 -25.81 59.48
C PRO A 367 -2.33 -24.45 58.72
N LYS A 368 -3.40 -24.05 57.99
CA LYS A 368 -3.69 -22.71 57.38
C LYS A 368 -3.89 -21.63 58.48
N PRO A 369 -3.88 -20.29 58.20
CA PRO A 369 -4.60 -19.56 57.14
C PRO A 369 -3.62 -18.70 56.26
N ALA A 370 -3.89 -17.53 55.62
CA ALA A 370 -5.03 -16.60 55.48
C ALA A 370 -4.96 -15.80 54.14
N PRO A 371 -6.04 -15.15 53.65
CA PRO A 371 -6.04 -14.38 52.39
C PRO A 371 -5.75 -12.87 52.57
N ARG A 372 -5.33 -12.17 51.50
CA ARG A 372 -5.24 -10.70 51.44
C ARG A 372 -6.08 -10.11 50.30
N LYS A 373 -6.71 -8.96 50.56
CA LYS A 373 -7.77 -8.32 49.75
C LYS A 373 -7.26 -7.66 48.45
N PRO A 374 -8.14 -7.44 47.44
CA PRO A 374 -7.78 -6.75 46.20
C PRO A 374 -7.51 -5.26 46.41
N ARG A 375 -6.66 -4.66 45.56
CA ARG A 375 -6.48 -3.20 45.49
C ARG A 375 -7.32 -2.64 44.34
N ARG A 376 -8.41 -1.96 44.68
CA ARG A 376 -9.19 -1.10 43.78
C ARG A 376 -8.48 0.25 43.69
N THR A 377 -8.17 0.71 42.49
CA THR A 377 -7.76 2.10 42.22
C THR A 377 -8.67 2.66 41.14
N LEU A 378 -9.29 3.79 41.45
CA LEU A 378 -10.32 4.47 40.67
C LEU A 378 -10.01 5.96 40.82
N ILE A 379 -9.47 6.56 39.74
CA ILE A 379 -9.02 7.94 39.52
C ILE A 379 -8.68 7.94 38.02
N GLN A 380 -9.20 8.84 37.17
CA GLN A 380 -10.25 9.83 37.38
C GLN A 380 -11.08 9.96 36.10
#